data_AF-A0A2R6I4T4-F1
#
_entry.id   AF-A0A2R6I4T4-F1
#
_cell.length_a   1.000
_cell.length_b   1.000
_cell.length_c   1.000
_cell.angle_alpha   90.00
_cell.angle_beta   90.00
_cell.angle_gamma   90.00
#
_symmetry.space_group_name_H-M   'P 1'
#
loop_
_entity.id
_entity.type
_entity.pdbx_description
1 polymer ?
#
loop_
_entity_poly.entity_id
_entity_poly.type
_entity_poly.pdbx_seq_one_letter_code
_entity_poly.pdbx_strand_id
1 'polypeptide(L)'
;YPDPYPGHVRERTGVDPAALGAYVDEYAVPIYDMAYSTTYWLEILARGFVDELATPFSIELYAVDVDVDALTKAAEVAQTYAKDVLFGYDASNARATLRRMDADAREGKSFGPGSGGA
;
A
#
# COMPACT_ATOMS: atom_id res chain seq x y z
N TYR A 1 8.48 -14.48 2.30
CA TYR A 1 8.98 -13.20 2.85
C TYR A 1 9.73 -12.46 1.76
N PRO A 2 9.17 -11.42 1.16
CA PRO A 2 9.96 -10.56 0.28
C PRO A 2 11.07 -9.89 1.10
N ASP A 3 12.30 -9.83 0.56
CA ASP A 3 13.47 -9.24 1.23
C ASP A 3 14.10 -8.22 0.28
N PRO A 4 14.01 -6.91 0.58
CA PRO A 4 14.40 -5.86 -0.34
C PRO A 4 15.90 -5.55 -0.34
N TYR A 5 16.70 -6.21 0.52
CA TYR A 5 18.14 -5.97 0.51
C TYR A 5 18.77 -6.52 -0.78
N PRO A 6 19.72 -5.78 -1.40
CA PRO A 6 20.26 -6.16 -2.69
C PRO A 6 20.77 -7.60 -2.74
N GLY A 7 20.23 -8.38 -3.69
CA GLY A 7 20.61 -9.77 -3.91
C GLY A 7 20.01 -10.81 -2.94
N HIS A 8 19.37 -10.41 -1.84
CA HIS A 8 18.84 -11.35 -0.84
C HIS A 8 17.74 -12.28 -1.40
N VAL A 9 16.88 -11.79 -2.30
CA VAL A 9 15.87 -12.62 -2.96
C VAL A 9 16.54 -13.76 -3.72
N ARG A 10 17.60 -13.46 -4.48
CA ARG A 10 18.35 -14.44 -5.27
C ARG A 10 19.10 -15.42 -4.39
N GLU A 11 19.79 -14.93 -3.37
CA GLU A 11 20.56 -15.80 -2.46
C GLU A 11 19.65 -16.81 -1.75
N ARG A 12 18.46 -16.38 -1.31
CA ARG A 12 17.56 -17.23 -0.55
C ARG A 12 16.67 -18.13 -1.42
N THR A 13 16.24 -17.65 -2.59
CA THR A 13 15.21 -18.34 -3.40
C THR A 13 15.71 -18.84 -4.75
N GLY A 14 16.89 -18.40 -5.19
CA GLY A 14 17.40 -18.63 -6.55
C GLY A 14 16.74 -17.75 -7.62
N VAL A 15 15.71 -16.96 -7.27
CA VAL A 15 15.01 -16.06 -8.19
C VAL A 15 15.79 -14.77 -8.35
N ASP A 16 16.06 -14.37 -9.59
CA ASP A 16 16.70 -13.10 -9.93
C ASP A 16 15.64 -12.07 -10.38
N PRO A 17 15.30 -11.07 -9.55
CA PRO A 17 14.31 -10.06 -9.92
C PRO A 17 14.77 -9.17 -11.08
N ALA A 18 16.07 -8.95 -11.26
CA ALA A 18 16.54 -8.16 -12.40
C ALA A 18 16.34 -8.92 -13.71
N ALA A 19 16.60 -10.22 -13.72
CA ALA A 19 16.38 -11.07 -14.90
C ALA A 19 14.89 -11.24 -15.24
N LEU A 20 14.03 -11.38 -14.24
CA LEU A 20 12.58 -11.48 -14.43
C LEU A 20 11.95 -10.18 -14.92
N GLY A 21 12.56 -9.03 -14.62
CA GLY A 21 12.01 -7.71 -14.92
C GLY A 21 11.79 -7.44 -16.41
N ALA A 22 12.49 -8.18 -17.29
CA ALA A 22 12.30 -8.11 -18.73
C ALA A 22 11.04 -8.83 -19.25
N TYR A 23 10.38 -9.63 -18.40
CA TYR A 23 9.27 -10.50 -18.77
C TYR A 23 7.97 -10.20 -18.02
N VAL A 24 7.99 -9.27 -17.07
CA VAL A 24 6.82 -8.91 -16.25
C VAL A 24 6.56 -7.41 -16.31
N ASP A 25 5.29 -7.03 -16.32
CA ASP A 25 4.88 -5.62 -16.28
C ASP A 25 5.05 -5.02 -14.88
N GLU A 26 4.92 -5.86 -13.84
CA GLU A 26 5.08 -5.46 -12.44
C GLU A 26 5.35 -6.65 -11.51
N TYR A 27 5.83 -6.33 -10.30
CA TYR A 27 5.89 -7.25 -9.17
C TYR A 27 4.78 -6.99 -8.16
N ALA A 28 4.13 -8.05 -7.66
CA ALA A 28 3.25 -7.95 -6.50
C ALA A 28 4.04 -8.32 -5.23
N VAL A 29 4.21 -7.37 -4.31
CA VAL A 29 5.03 -7.53 -3.10
C VAL A 29 4.15 -7.47 -1.85
N PRO A 30 3.96 -8.59 -1.14
CA PRO A 30 3.20 -8.60 0.11
C PRO A 30 4.03 -8.01 1.26
N ILE A 31 3.61 -6.85 1.79
CA ILE A 31 4.20 -6.25 2.99
C ILE A 31 3.13 -6.19 4.06
N TYR A 32 3.10 -7.23 4.90
CA TYR A 32 2.05 -7.42 5.88
C TYR A 32 2.48 -7.00 7.28
N ASP A 33 1.60 -6.24 7.93
CA ASP A 33 1.57 -6.04 9.37
C ASP A 33 0.12 -6.29 9.81
N MET A 34 -0.07 -7.06 10.88
CA MET A 34 -1.40 -7.45 11.36
C MET A 34 -2.12 -6.31 12.11
N ALA A 35 -1.41 -5.24 12.43
CA ALA A 35 -1.96 -4.11 13.18
C ALA A 35 -1.67 -2.74 12.54
N TYR A 36 -0.57 -2.60 11.79
CA TYR A 36 -0.05 -1.31 11.30
C TYR A 36 -0.02 -0.22 12.40
N SER A 37 0.31 -0.60 13.64
CA SER A 37 0.43 0.36 14.75
C SER A 37 1.49 1.44 14.49
N THR A 38 2.41 1.15 13.58
CA THR A 38 3.32 2.12 12.95
C THR A 38 3.52 1.75 11.49
N THR A 39 3.77 2.75 10.64
CA THR A 39 4.10 2.54 9.22
C THR A 39 5.62 2.48 8.97
N TYR A 40 6.45 2.59 10.01
CA TYR A 40 7.91 2.64 9.90
C TYR A 40 8.50 1.45 9.13
N TRP A 41 8.07 0.23 9.45
CA TRP A 41 8.55 -0.97 8.75
C TRP A 41 8.05 -1.08 7.32
N LEU A 42 6.79 -0.72 7.09
CA LEU A 42 6.22 -0.66 5.74
C LEU A 42 7.04 0.28 4.86
N GLU A 43 7.34 1.48 5.37
CA GLU A 43 8.11 2.50 4.65
C GLU A 43 9.54 2.05 4.35
N ILE A 44 10.23 1.46 5.34
CA ILE A 44 11.60 0.95 5.16
C ILE A 44 11.65 -0.15 4.10
N LEU A 45 10.73 -1.11 4.17
CA LEU A 45 10.71 -2.24 3.24
C LEU A 45 10.33 -1.77 1.83
N ALA A 46 9.33 -0.88 1.72
CA ALA A 46 8.93 -0.30 0.45
C ALA A 46 10.08 0.47 -0.21
N ARG A 47 10.82 1.27 0.58
CA ARG A 47 12.00 2.00 0.09
C ARG A 47 13.11 1.06 -0.40
N GLY A 48 13.34 -0.04 0.30
CA GLY A 48 14.29 -1.04 -0.18
C GLY A 48 13.88 -1.64 -1.53
N PHE A 49 12.59 -1.88 -1.77
CA PHE A 49 12.11 -2.35 -3.08
C PHE A 49 12.24 -1.32 -4.19
N VAL A 50 12.10 -0.03 -3.86
CA VAL A 50 12.42 1.06 -4.81
C VAL A 50 13.89 1.02 -5.23
N ASP A 51 14.79 0.66 -4.32
CA ASP A 51 16.22 0.58 -4.63
C ASP A 51 16.59 -0.71 -5.39
N GLU A 52 15.94 -1.84 -5.08
CA GLU A 52 16.24 -3.16 -5.66
C GLU A 52 15.57 -3.41 -7.03
N LEU A 53 14.37 -2.89 -7.26
CA LEU A 53 13.56 -3.23 -8.44
C LEU A 53 13.53 -2.11 -9.47
N ALA A 54 14.06 -2.38 -10.66
CA ALA A 54 13.92 -1.47 -11.81
C ALA A 54 12.52 -1.54 -12.45
N THR A 55 11.88 -2.71 -12.43
CA THR A 55 10.49 -2.89 -12.91
C THR A 55 9.53 -2.44 -11.81
N PRO A 56 8.41 -1.76 -12.16
CA PRO A 56 7.43 -1.31 -11.17
C PRO A 56 6.94 -2.43 -10.27
N PHE A 57 6.53 -2.07 -9.05
CA PHE A 57 5.92 -3.01 -8.12
C PHE A 57 4.70 -2.40 -7.44
N SER A 58 3.79 -3.28 -7.05
CA SER A 58 2.57 -2.99 -6.32
C SER A 58 2.68 -3.64 -4.94
N ILE A 59 2.26 -2.91 -3.90
CA ILE A 59 2.31 -3.43 -2.53
C ILE A 59 0.96 -4.05 -2.20
N GLU A 60 0.99 -5.31 -1.76
CA GLU A 60 -0.19 -5.96 -1.17
C GLU A 60 -0.16 -5.81 0.36
N LEU A 61 -1.20 -5.19 0.90
CA LEU A 61 -1.43 -5.00 2.32
C LEU A 61 -2.39 -6.07 2.85
N TYR A 62 -2.10 -6.56 4.06
CA TYR A 62 -3.02 -7.38 4.82
C TYR A 62 -4.21 -6.54 5.29
N ALA A 63 -5.45 -7.00 5.04
CA ALA A 63 -6.66 -6.23 5.35
C ALA A 63 -7.67 -6.95 6.28
N VAL A 64 -7.34 -8.15 6.77
CA VAL A 64 -8.25 -8.95 7.63
C VAL A 64 -8.12 -8.49 9.07
N ASP A 65 -9.25 -8.18 9.73
CA ASP A 65 -9.29 -7.80 11.15
C ASP A 65 -8.36 -6.63 11.55
N VAL A 66 -8.06 -5.74 10.59
CA VAL A 66 -7.26 -4.52 10.81
C VAL A 66 -8.18 -3.32 11.01
N ASP A 67 -7.81 -2.42 11.92
CA ASP A 67 -8.48 -1.12 12.07
C ASP A 67 -8.42 -0.30 10.75
N VAL A 68 -9.55 0.30 10.38
CA VAL A 68 -9.68 1.00 9.08
C VAL A 68 -8.79 2.23 9.00
N ASP A 69 -8.60 2.98 10.10
CA ASP A 69 -7.77 4.18 10.09
C ASP A 69 -6.28 3.79 10.00
N ALA A 70 -5.87 2.73 10.71
CA ALA A 70 -4.53 2.16 10.59
C ALA A 70 -4.24 1.65 9.17
N LEU A 71 -5.18 0.91 8.57
CA LEU A 71 -5.06 0.40 7.20
C LEU A 71 -5.05 1.54 6.17
N THR A 72 -5.84 2.60 6.37
CA THR A 72 -5.85 3.80 5.53
C THR A 72 -4.47 4.46 5.53
N LYS A 73 -3.90 4.68 6.71
CA LYS A 73 -2.56 5.26 6.85
C LYS A 73 -1.47 4.39 6.21
N ALA A 74 -1.57 3.06 6.36
CA ALA A 74 -0.67 2.14 5.68
C ALA A 74 -0.78 2.25 4.15
N ALA A 75 -2.00 2.34 3.62
CA ALA A 75 -2.24 2.50 2.19
C ALA A 75 -1.68 3.83 1.64
N GLU A 76 -1.80 4.94 2.38
CA GLU A 76 -1.20 6.24 2.01
C GLU A 76 0.33 6.15 1.90
N VAL A 77 0.97 5.50 2.89
CA VAL A 77 2.42 5.29 2.87
C VAL A 77 2.81 4.40 1.70
N ALA A 78 2.11 3.29 1.48
CA ALA A 78 2.40 2.36 0.39
C ALA A 78 2.27 3.04 -1.01
N GLN A 79 1.25 3.87 -1.21
CA GLN A 79 1.04 4.64 -2.46
C GLN A 79 2.19 5.61 -2.78
N THR A 80 3.00 5.99 -1.78
CA THR A 80 4.15 6.88 -2.00
C THR A 80 5.29 6.16 -2.74
N TYR A 81 5.36 4.83 -2.65
CA TYR A 81 6.49 4.03 -3.19
C TYR A 81 6.08 3.06 -4.29
N ALA A 82 4.84 2.56 -4.25
CA ALA A 82 4.35 1.54 -5.16
C ALA A 82 3.52 2.12 -6.30
N LYS A 83 3.45 1.38 -7.41
CA LYS A 83 2.58 1.68 -8.54
C LYS A 83 1.11 1.60 -8.14
N ASP A 84 0.72 0.49 -7.52
CA ASP A 84 -0.63 0.26 -7.00
C ASP A 84 -0.57 -0.30 -5.56
N VAL A 85 -1.65 -0.09 -4.81
CA VAL A 85 -1.87 -0.71 -3.50
C VAL A 85 -3.00 -1.72 -3.60
N LEU A 86 -2.68 -2.97 -3.26
CA LEU A 86 -3.58 -4.11 -3.28
C LEU A 86 -3.99 -4.45 -1.85
N PHE A 87 -5.24 -4.86 -1.65
CA PHE A 87 -5.74 -5.30 -0.35
C PHE A 87 -6.00 -6.80 -0.40
N GLY A 88 -5.20 -7.57 0.33
CA GLY A 88 -5.32 -9.02 0.38
C GLY A 88 -6.46 -9.49 1.28
N TYR A 89 -6.98 -10.69 0.98
CA TYR A 89 -7.85 -11.54 1.81
C TYR A 89 -9.27 -11.03 2.17
N ASP A 90 -9.47 -9.76 2.54
CA ASP A 90 -10.79 -9.23 2.98
C ASP A 90 -11.28 -8.06 2.11
N ALA A 91 -12.22 -8.37 1.21
CA ALA A 91 -12.82 -7.38 0.31
C ALA A 91 -13.78 -6.40 1.01
N SER A 92 -14.25 -6.69 2.24
CA SER A 92 -15.15 -5.83 2.99
C SER A 92 -14.39 -4.68 3.68
N ASN A 93 -13.28 -5.00 4.34
CA ASN A 93 -12.36 -4.01 4.91
C ASN A 93 -11.68 -3.19 3.81
N ALA A 94 -11.21 -3.82 2.72
CA ALA A 94 -10.66 -3.12 1.56
C ALA A 94 -11.64 -2.04 1.03
N ARG A 95 -12.92 -2.39 0.87
CA ARG A 95 -13.96 -1.46 0.43
C ARG A 95 -14.23 -0.34 1.45
N ALA A 96 -14.13 -0.60 2.75
CA ALA A 96 -14.29 0.42 3.77
C ALA A 96 -13.15 1.45 3.72
N THR A 97 -11.91 0.98 3.60
CA THR A 97 -10.71 1.83 3.44
C THR A 97 -10.80 2.70 2.20
N LEU A 98 -11.10 2.13 1.03
CA LEU A 98 -11.24 2.91 -0.21
C LEU A 98 -12.30 4.02 -0.09
N ARG A 99 -13.47 3.71 0.51
CA ARG A 99 -14.51 4.72 0.76
C ARG A 99 -14.05 5.83 1.70
N ARG A 100 -13.25 5.50 2.72
CA ARG A 100 -12.71 6.48 3.69
C ARG A 100 -11.75 7.44 2.98
N MET A 101 -10.81 6.89 2.20
CA MET A 101 -9.86 7.67 1.40
C MET A 101 -10.58 8.60 0.41
N ASP A 102 -11.58 8.07 -0.31
CA ASP A 102 -12.40 8.87 -1.23
C ASP A 102 -13.16 9.99 -0.52
N ALA A 103 -13.59 9.77 0.72
CA ALA A 103 -14.29 10.77 1.51
C ALA A 103 -13.33 11.86 2.01
N ASP A 104 -12.13 11.50 2.48
CA ASP A 104 -11.13 12.44 2.96
C ASP A 104 -10.51 13.27 1.81
N ALA A 105 -10.44 12.71 0.61
CA ALA A 105 -10.00 13.42 -0.59
C ALA A 105 -11.01 14.48 -1.11
N ARG A 106 -12.28 14.44 -0.66
CA ARG A 106 -13.29 15.42 -1.07
C ARG A 106 -13.23 16.63 -0.13
N GLU A 107 -12.82 17.79 -0.64
CA GLU A 107 -12.94 19.07 0.08
C GLU A 107 -14.37 19.26 0.59
N GLY A 108 -14.53 19.38 1.91
CA GLY A 108 -15.82 19.42 2.58
C GLY A 108 -16.67 20.60 2.12
N LYS A 109 -17.77 20.33 1.41
CA LYS A 109 -18.81 21.34 1.17
C LYS A 109 -19.60 21.54 2.46
N SER A 110 -19.34 22.65 3.16
CA SER A 110 -20.13 23.08 4.30
C SER A 110 -21.44 23.70 3.82
N PHE A 111 -22.57 23.02 4.09
CA PHE A 111 -23.90 23.59 3.89
C PHE A 111 -24.34 24.26 5.19
N GLY A 112 -23.97 25.54 5.36
CA GLY A 112 -24.56 26.39 6.39
C GLY A 112 -26.04 26.67 6.07
N PRO A 113 -26.91 26.83 7.09
CA PRO A 113 -28.31 27.19 6.85
C PRO A 113 -28.34 28.52 6.09
N GLY A 114 -28.84 28.50 4.86
CA GLY A 114 -28.92 29.66 4.01
C GLY A 114 -29.65 30.80 4.72
N SER A 115 -29.03 31.98 4.71
CA SER A 115 -29.62 33.24 5.09
C SER A 115 -30.88 33.51 4.26
N GLY A 116 -32.05 33.10 4.78
CA GLY A 116 -33.34 33.63 4.36
C GLY A 116 -33.70 34.80 5.27
N GLY A 117 -33.28 36.00 4.87
CA GLY A 117 -33.63 37.24 5.53
C GLY A 117 -35.13 37.57 5.41
N ALA A 118 -35.53 38.44 6.35
CA ALA A 118 -36.81 39.10 6.59
C ALA A 118 -37.72 39.39 5.38
#